data_AF-A0A096LWV4-F1
#
_entry.id   AF-A0A096LWV4-F1
#
_cell.length_a   1.000
_cell.length_b   1.000
_cell.length_c   1.000
_cell.angle_alpha   90.00
_cell.angle_beta   90.00
_cell.angle_gamma   90.00
#
_symmetry.space_group_name_H-M   'P 1'
#
loop_
_entity.id
_entity.type
_entity.pdbx_description
1 polymer ?
#
loop_
_entity_poly.entity_id
_entity_poly.type
_entity_poly.pdbx_seq_one_letter_code
_entity_poly.pdbx_strand_id
1 'polypeptide(L)'
;MGASLPQSEVGSFLQGLPHISQIICDSGFFQSVCSFLSERSREEVQQLESLLQQLDFKLFLSGALTSETCSSVGRVLHLCGPKVDLILTGSQMSVGAAAVLFSSTAQLQSLRVCSSLVLFLGQWVSRGRLVRSLVLKELSVVSTKPQPSQRVLLKVGSSLASLLRFCKIGRLDLAESGLPAQSLFSLLLHDAPLSLRLSEERLQQLLVLVQEVKDQNLTSSLLNKVGGDLSCCSLSWELLHYLLQEPTAQTITVDLEKNPFLEERAVQLLPFLHRVEIQKWSPSPSLVRTSIRQICRDHSSHLIPGLLRSLGHVINLNCAELDSEDCDALLFILRHSDGVKLKLMWSSMPAGGIQSVLCLLHSVSDLSVDRNLLLSFILCCAASDSQQGAAPELLRTLQHMLDLSGSCCVDLSEEDRTGPVSLTAADCRAVSTVLRHSSRDTQLDLIDCEVEDSVLDLLFPVLDRVRLRVSKTVLVQLLSLLVDSQGDTERRAMSLCRALGGELDLSHSPVDERLCGALVLVLDRSEGLAELDLSHCQLTDQLLLQLSTQLHKVQVLDLSHNHITDASTAGLLQLVSINASIGSVRLSNNNIVNKTPYKDNRKFE
;
A
#
# COMPACT_ATOMS: atom_id res chain seq x y z
N MET A 1 30.12 22.91 22.76
CA MET A 1 31.07 23.40 23.78
C MET A 1 32.23 22.43 23.79
N GLY A 2 33.39 22.83 23.27
CA GLY A 2 34.59 21.99 23.26
C GLY A 2 35.46 22.34 24.46
N ALA A 3 35.44 21.50 25.48
CA ALA A 3 36.42 21.55 26.56
C ALA A 3 36.58 20.12 27.10
N SER A 4 37.82 19.63 27.10
CA SER A 4 38.22 18.42 27.83
C SER A 4 37.87 18.60 29.31
N LEU A 5 36.92 17.82 29.83
CA LEU A 5 36.57 17.88 31.25
C LEU A 5 37.72 17.33 32.11
N PRO A 6 38.00 17.94 33.28
CA PRO A 6 38.85 17.33 34.30
C PRO A 6 38.34 15.94 34.69
N GLN A 7 39.25 15.00 34.95
CA GLN A 7 38.91 13.61 35.33
C GLN A 7 37.93 13.53 36.52
N SER A 8 37.97 14.50 37.45
CA SER A 8 37.05 14.58 38.59
C SER A 8 35.59 14.85 38.20
N GLU A 9 35.35 15.59 37.10
CA GLU A 9 34.00 15.93 36.64
C GLU A 9 33.37 14.81 35.81
N VAL A 10 34.20 14.01 35.14
CA VAL A 10 33.77 12.80 34.41
C VAL A 10 33.18 11.77 35.36
N GLY A 11 33.81 11.55 36.52
CA GLY A 11 33.30 10.61 37.54
C GLY A 11 31.92 11.01 38.09
N SER A 12 31.70 12.29 38.38
CA SER A 12 30.38 12.79 38.82
C SER A 12 29.31 12.69 37.73
N PHE A 13 29.69 12.89 36.48
CA PHE A 13 28.78 12.75 35.34
C PHE A 13 28.32 11.30 35.15
N LEU A 14 29.24 10.34 35.26
CA LEU A 14 28.93 8.91 35.11
C LEU A 14 27.99 8.39 36.20
N GLN A 15 28.00 8.97 37.41
CA GLN A 15 27.04 8.64 38.46
C GLN A 15 25.61 9.14 38.16
N GLY A 16 25.46 10.18 37.32
CA GLY A 16 24.17 10.76 36.92
C GLY A 16 23.54 10.12 35.67
N LEU A 17 24.27 9.25 34.95
CA LEU A 17 23.82 8.56 33.73
C LEU A 17 22.43 7.93 33.81
N PRO A 18 22.02 7.24 34.90
CA PRO A 18 20.71 6.59 34.99
C PRO A 18 19.52 7.55 34.88
N HIS A 19 19.75 8.86 35.02
CA HIS A 19 18.71 9.89 35.02
C HIS A 19 18.69 10.75 33.74
N ILE A 20 19.57 10.48 32.78
CA ILE A 20 19.69 11.23 31.53
C ILE A 20 19.01 10.44 30.40
N SER A 21 18.19 11.08 29.57
CA SER A 21 17.44 10.42 28.50
C SER A 21 18.16 10.43 27.14
N GLN A 22 18.95 11.46 26.85
CA GLN A 22 19.74 11.58 25.61
C GLN A 22 21.05 12.36 25.87
N ILE A 23 22.15 11.89 25.30
CA ILE A 23 23.47 12.53 25.39
C ILE A 23 23.98 12.84 23.99
N ILE A 24 24.43 14.08 23.77
CA ILE A 24 25.16 14.48 22.56
C ILE A 24 26.58 14.87 22.98
N CYS A 25 27.56 14.02 22.65
CA CYS A 25 28.96 14.23 23.01
C CYS A 25 29.79 14.69 21.81
N ASP A 26 30.78 15.55 22.06
CA ASP A 26 31.88 15.77 21.13
C ASP A 26 32.93 14.64 21.25
N SER A 27 33.81 14.55 20.25
CA SER A 27 34.84 13.52 20.19
C SER A 27 35.90 13.65 21.30
N GLY A 28 36.11 14.86 21.84
CA GLY A 28 37.05 15.12 22.92
C GLY A 28 36.55 14.65 24.29
N PHE A 29 35.26 14.82 24.56
CA PHE A 29 34.59 14.33 25.75
C PHE A 29 34.68 12.81 25.85
N PHE A 30 34.35 12.10 24.78
CA PHE A 30 34.35 10.63 24.80
C PHE A 30 35.77 10.06 24.96
N GLN A 31 36.79 10.65 24.32
CA GLN A 31 38.20 10.27 24.52
C GLN A 31 38.66 10.44 25.98
N SER A 32 38.15 11.47 26.66
CA SER A 32 38.43 11.73 28.08
C SER A 32 37.74 10.69 28.98
N VAL A 33 36.50 10.31 28.66
CA VAL A 33 35.73 9.25 29.34
C VAL A 33 36.41 7.89 29.22
N CYS A 34 36.85 7.50 28.02
CA CYS A 34 37.60 6.25 27.83
C CYS A 34 38.90 6.22 28.63
N SER A 35 39.58 7.37 28.73
CA SER A 35 40.83 7.47 29.49
C SER A 35 40.59 7.34 31.01
N PHE A 36 39.46 7.86 31.50
CA PHE A 36 39.04 7.75 32.90
C PHE A 36 38.63 6.30 33.27
N LEU A 37 37.92 5.62 32.39
CA LEU A 37 37.39 4.25 32.61
C LEU A 37 38.42 3.12 32.35
N SER A 38 39.70 3.46 32.23
CA SER A 38 40.76 2.49 31.92
C SER A 38 41.15 1.61 33.13
N GLU A 39 40.57 1.86 34.31
CA GLU A 39 40.93 1.29 35.62
C GLU A 39 39.99 0.19 36.15
N ARG A 40 39.74 -0.85 35.35
CA ARG A 40 39.45 -2.25 35.78
C ARG A 40 38.47 -2.53 36.96
N SER A 41 37.43 -1.73 37.21
CA SER A 41 36.33 -2.18 38.10
C SER A 41 35.12 -2.74 37.31
N ARG A 42 34.41 -3.72 37.88
CA ARG A 42 33.22 -4.35 37.25
C ARG A 42 32.05 -3.35 37.13
N GLU A 43 32.01 -2.35 38.01
CA GLU A 43 31.01 -1.29 38.07
C GLU A 43 31.22 -0.26 36.94
N GLU A 44 32.47 0.10 36.66
CA GLU A 44 32.83 0.98 35.53
C GLU A 44 32.46 0.40 34.17
N VAL A 45 32.51 -0.92 34.01
CA VAL A 45 32.09 -1.61 32.77
C VAL A 45 30.58 -1.50 32.54
N GLN A 46 29.78 -1.60 33.60
CA GLN A 46 28.32 -1.44 33.51
C GLN A 46 27.93 0.01 33.23
N GLN A 47 28.64 0.97 33.82
CA GLN A 47 28.44 2.40 33.55
C GLN A 47 28.82 2.76 32.10
N LEU A 48 29.89 2.18 31.57
CA LEU A 48 30.30 2.34 30.19
C LEU A 48 29.28 1.76 29.20
N GLU A 49 28.76 0.55 29.46
CA GLU A 49 27.72 -0.05 28.60
C GLU A 49 26.44 0.80 28.62
N SER A 50 26.06 1.35 29.77
CA SER A 50 24.92 2.26 29.90
C SER A 50 25.12 3.58 29.12
N LEU A 51 26.33 4.14 29.15
CA LEU A 51 26.69 5.33 28.37
C LEU A 51 26.67 5.04 26.87
N LEU A 52 27.20 3.88 26.44
CA LEU A 52 27.16 3.47 25.04
C LEU A 52 25.72 3.23 24.57
N GLN A 53 24.86 2.68 25.42
CA GLN A 53 23.44 2.50 25.10
C GLN A 53 22.73 3.85 24.88
N GLN A 54 23.07 4.90 25.63
CA GLN A 54 22.52 6.25 25.41
C GLN A 54 23.09 6.98 24.19
N LEU A 55 24.22 6.52 23.65
CA LEU A 55 24.87 7.05 22.44
C LEU A 55 24.57 6.19 21.20
N ASP A 56 23.59 5.28 21.26
CA ASP A 56 23.30 4.27 20.23
C ASP A 56 24.55 3.48 19.78
N PHE A 57 25.49 3.26 20.70
CA PHE A 57 26.79 2.61 20.45
C PHE A 57 27.65 3.28 19.36
N LYS A 58 27.42 4.56 19.04
CA LYS A 58 28.23 5.33 18.08
C LYS A 58 29.43 5.96 18.76
N LEU A 59 30.63 5.61 18.29
CA LEU A 59 31.90 6.10 18.81
C LEU A 59 32.58 7.03 17.81
N PHE A 60 32.77 8.29 18.19
CA PHE A 60 33.42 9.29 17.34
C PHE A 60 34.85 9.57 17.83
N LEU A 61 35.85 9.26 16.99
CA LEU A 61 37.24 9.62 17.24
C LEU A 61 37.75 10.58 16.15
N SER A 62 38.22 11.75 16.58
CA SER A 62 38.85 12.74 15.71
C SER A 62 40.11 13.34 16.34
N GLY A 63 40.98 13.95 15.54
CA GLY A 63 42.21 14.61 16.01
C GLY A 63 43.44 13.70 16.03
N ALA A 64 44.54 14.11 16.67
CA ALA A 64 45.75 13.26 16.76
C ALA A 64 45.55 12.16 17.80
N LEU A 65 45.57 10.88 17.36
CA LEU A 65 45.34 9.73 18.24
C LEU A 65 46.67 9.21 18.80
N THR A 66 46.89 9.38 20.11
CA THR A 66 48.06 8.85 20.81
C THR A 66 47.88 7.35 21.12
N SER A 67 48.98 6.67 21.44
CA SER A 67 48.93 5.25 21.82
C SER A 67 48.11 5.00 23.10
N GLU A 68 48.04 5.99 24.00
CA GLU A 68 47.27 5.91 25.24
C GLU A 68 45.76 5.98 24.96
N THR A 69 45.32 6.95 24.18
CA THR A 69 43.90 7.07 23.78
C THR A 69 43.44 5.82 23.01
N CYS A 70 44.26 5.30 22.10
CA CYS A 70 43.96 4.06 21.39
C CYS A 70 43.96 2.82 22.31
N SER A 71 44.76 2.79 23.37
CA SER A 71 44.73 1.69 24.36
C SER A 71 43.44 1.70 25.15
N SER A 72 43.05 2.87 25.65
CA SER A 72 41.82 3.05 26.42
C SER A 72 40.58 2.71 25.58
N VAL A 73 40.50 3.20 24.34
CA VAL A 73 39.39 2.85 23.44
C VAL A 73 39.45 1.39 23.00
N GLY A 74 40.64 0.82 22.76
CA GLY A 74 40.80 -0.60 22.43
C GLY A 74 40.25 -1.54 23.51
N ARG A 75 40.39 -1.17 24.79
CA ARG A 75 39.78 -1.91 25.92
C ARG A 75 38.26 -1.82 25.93
N VAL A 76 37.70 -0.65 25.61
CA VAL A 76 36.25 -0.44 25.46
C VAL A 76 35.69 -1.29 24.32
N LEU A 77 36.40 -1.34 23.18
CA LEU A 77 36.04 -2.15 22.03
C LEU A 77 36.15 -3.66 22.32
N HIS A 78 37.03 -4.10 23.21
CA HIS A 78 37.08 -5.50 23.66
C HIS A 78 35.78 -5.93 24.35
N LEU A 79 35.15 -5.02 25.10
CA LEU A 79 33.95 -5.30 25.90
C LEU A 79 32.67 -5.19 25.07
N CYS A 80 32.55 -4.17 24.23
CA CYS A 80 31.32 -3.84 23.50
C CYS A 80 31.43 -3.90 21.96
N GLY A 81 32.57 -4.33 21.42
CA GLY A 81 32.89 -4.33 19.98
C GLY A 81 31.76 -4.74 19.02
N PRO A 82 31.07 -5.88 19.22
CA PRO A 82 30.06 -6.34 18.26
C PRO A 82 28.79 -5.47 18.16
N LYS A 83 28.58 -4.52 19.08
CA LYS A 83 27.46 -3.55 19.06
C LYS A 83 27.89 -2.15 18.58
N VAL A 84 29.19 -1.91 18.42
CA VAL A 84 29.77 -0.57 18.29
C VAL A 84 29.95 -0.12 16.84
N ASP A 85 29.52 1.11 16.58
CA ASP A 85 29.71 1.85 15.34
C ASP A 85 30.84 2.87 15.49
N LEU A 86 32.04 2.54 15.00
CA LEU A 86 33.23 3.37 15.16
C LEU A 86 33.43 4.33 13.98
N ILE A 87 33.44 5.62 14.24
CA ILE A 87 33.63 6.70 13.26
C ILE A 87 34.97 7.37 13.51
N LEU A 88 35.90 7.19 12.57
CA LEU A 88 37.25 7.74 12.58
C LEU A 88 37.36 8.90 11.58
N THR A 89 37.33 10.14 12.06
CA THR A 89 37.41 11.35 11.24
C THR A 89 38.69 12.12 11.52
N GLY A 90 39.65 12.05 10.58
CA GLY A 90 40.85 12.89 10.57
C GLY A 90 41.81 12.64 11.74
N SER A 91 42.84 11.81 11.53
CA SER A 91 43.90 11.63 12.52
C SER A 91 45.26 11.30 11.89
N GLN A 92 46.31 11.93 12.42
CA GLN A 92 47.67 11.37 12.34
C GLN A 92 47.74 10.25 13.37
N MET A 93 47.52 9.00 12.93
CA MET A 93 47.61 7.82 13.78
C MET A 93 48.93 7.10 13.50
N SER A 94 49.67 6.74 14.56
CA SER A 94 50.88 5.92 14.41
C SER A 94 50.52 4.44 14.24
N VAL A 95 51.43 3.66 13.62
CA VAL A 95 51.21 2.21 13.40
C VAL A 95 51.05 1.47 14.73
N GLY A 96 51.75 1.92 15.77
CA GLY A 96 51.59 1.39 17.12
C GLY A 96 50.20 1.68 17.71
N ALA A 97 49.70 2.91 17.55
CA ALA A 97 48.37 3.29 18.05
C ALA A 97 47.25 2.49 17.38
N ALA A 98 47.32 2.29 16.06
CA ALA A 98 46.35 1.47 15.33
C ALA A 98 46.39 -0.01 15.74
N ALA A 99 47.59 -0.56 15.92
CA ALA A 99 47.75 -1.93 16.40
C ALA A 99 47.14 -2.10 17.79
N VAL A 100 47.34 -1.15 18.69
CA VAL A 100 46.77 -1.17 20.04
C VAL A 100 45.24 -1.08 19.99
N LEU A 101 44.67 -0.18 19.16
CA LEU A 101 43.23 -0.01 19.02
C LEU A 101 42.50 -1.30 18.60
N PHE A 102 43.04 -2.01 17.60
CA PHE A 102 42.43 -3.22 17.04
C PHE A 102 42.96 -4.53 17.64
N SER A 103 44.00 -4.50 18.47
CA SER A 103 44.60 -5.70 19.08
C SER A 103 43.61 -6.51 19.93
N SER A 104 42.69 -5.81 20.57
CA SER A 104 41.81 -6.37 21.60
C SER A 104 40.42 -6.73 21.05
N THR A 105 40.12 -6.38 19.80
CA THR A 105 38.78 -6.48 19.22
C THR A 105 38.78 -7.38 18.01
N ALA A 106 37.99 -8.45 18.05
CA ALA A 106 37.85 -9.37 16.91
C ALA A 106 36.65 -9.04 16.00
N GLN A 107 35.64 -8.33 16.54
CA GLN A 107 34.39 -8.04 15.85
C GLN A 107 33.91 -6.60 16.08
N LEU A 108 33.45 -5.94 15.04
CA LEU A 108 32.86 -4.59 15.05
C LEU A 108 31.57 -4.55 14.23
N GLN A 109 30.60 -3.74 14.66
CA GLN A 109 29.36 -3.54 13.92
C GLN A 109 29.60 -2.69 12.67
N SER A 110 30.02 -1.44 12.83
CA SER A 110 30.42 -0.61 11.69
C SER A 110 31.71 0.15 11.93
N LEU A 111 32.43 0.44 10.84
CA LEU A 111 33.62 1.27 10.84
C LEU A 111 33.48 2.33 9.74
N ARG A 112 33.47 3.61 10.09
CA ARG A 112 33.53 4.73 9.15
C ARG A 112 34.91 5.35 9.17
N VAL A 113 35.58 5.40 8.02
CA VAL A 113 36.96 5.87 7.90
C VAL A 113 37.12 6.86 6.75
N CYS A 114 38.05 7.80 6.89
CA CYS A 114 38.44 8.67 5.79
C CYS A 114 39.47 8.03 4.84
N SER A 115 39.54 8.51 3.61
CA SER A 115 40.45 7.97 2.58
C SER A 115 41.93 7.91 2.99
N SER A 116 42.40 8.85 3.82
CA SER A 116 43.78 8.83 4.35
C SER A 116 44.02 7.69 5.34
N LEU A 117 43.02 7.37 6.17
CA LEU A 117 43.10 6.26 7.11
C LEU A 117 43.02 4.91 6.40
N VAL A 118 42.26 4.82 5.31
CA VAL A 118 42.21 3.61 4.47
C VAL A 118 43.58 3.27 3.88
N LEU A 119 44.31 4.27 3.35
CA LEU A 119 45.68 4.08 2.84
C LEU A 119 46.62 3.58 3.94
N PHE A 120 46.51 4.18 5.12
CA PHE A 120 47.31 3.82 6.27
C PHE A 120 47.04 2.38 6.73
N LEU A 121 45.76 2.01 6.85
CA LEU A 121 45.34 0.66 7.24
C LEU A 121 45.78 -0.36 6.18
N GLY A 122 45.66 -0.07 4.88
CA GLY A 122 46.15 -0.94 3.82
C GLY A 122 47.68 -1.15 3.88
N GLN A 123 48.46 -0.09 4.15
CA GLN A 123 49.92 -0.21 4.37
C GLN A 123 50.26 -1.05 5.61
N TRP A 124 49.46 -0.91 6.68
CA TRP A 124 49.64 -1.69 7.89
C TRP A 124 49.39 -3.19 7.65
N VAL A 125 48.33 -3.51 6.92
CA VAL A 125 47.94 -4.89 6.57
C VAL A 125 48.96 -5.55 5.64
N SER A 126 49.34 -4.87 4.57
CA SER A 126 50.33 -5.36 3.58
C SER A 126 51.72 -5.63 4.18
N ARG A 127 52.07 -4.98 5.30
CA ARG A 127 53.30 -5.24 6.05
C ARG A 127 53.21 -6.42 7.02
N GLY A 128 52.10 -7.16 7.03
CA GLY A 128 51.93 -8.39 7.82
C GLY A 128 51.87 -8.16 9.34
N ARG A 129 51.52 -6.94 9.78
CA ARG A 129 51.52 -6.55 11.20
C ARG A 129 50.17 -6.75 11.91
N LEU A 130 49.21 -7.39 11.23
CA LEU A 130 47.92 -7.80 11.79
C LEU A 130 48.02 -9.24 12.31
N VAL A 131 47.91 -9.41 13.63
CA VAL A 131 47.99 -10.72 14.30
C VAL A 131 46.62 -11.43 14.33
N ARG A 132 45.51 -10.70 14.18
CA ARG A 132 44.14 -11.24 14.21
C ARG A 132 43.29 -10.66 13.07
N SER A 133 42.49 -11.51 12.42
CA SER A 133 41.53 -11.09 11.39
C SER A 133 40.34 -10.38 12.05
N LEU A 134 40.06 -9.16 11.60
CA LEU A 134 38.94 -8.35 12.08
C LEU A 134 37.67 -8.72 11.29
N VAL A 135 36.56 -8.94 11.98
CA VAL A 135 35.24 -9.12 11.37
C VAL A 135 34.44 -7.84 11.51
N LEU A 136 34.01 -7.28 10.38
CA LEU A 136 33.23 -6.04 10.29
C LEU A 136 31.90 -6.35 9.61
N LYS A 137 30.77 -5.93 10.20
CA LYS A 137 29.49 -6.01 9.46
C LYS A 137 29.42 -4.93 8.40
N GLU A 138 29.83 -3.70 8.69
CA GLU A 138 29.83 -2.58 7.72
C GLU A 138 31.13 -1.75 7.75
N LEU A 139 31.67 -1.41 6.59
CA LEU A 139 32.77 -0.47 6.41
C LEU A 139 32.31 0.69 5.50
N SER A 140 32.34 1.93 5.98
CA SER A 140 32.02 3.12 5.18
C SER A 140 33.25 3.99 4.96
N VAL A 141 33.44 4.46 3.72
CA VAL A 141 34.58 5.32 3.35
C VAL A 141 34.09 6.70 2.94
N VAL A 142 34.55 7.73 3.65
CA VAL A 142 34.16 9.13 3.41
C VAL A 142 35.34 9.92 2.86
N SER A 143 35.12 10.70 1.80
CA SER A 143 36.11 11.65 1.31
C SER A 143 36.11 12.92 2.16
N THR A 144 37.18 13.13 2.94
CA THR A 144 37.33 14.33 3.78
C THR A 144 37.96 15.53 3.05
N LYS A 145 38.36 15.37 1.77
CA LYS A 145 38.92 16.45 0.96
C LYS A 145 38.04 16.69 -0.28
N PRO A 146 37.81 17.96 -0.67
CA PRO A 146 36.90 18.29 -1.77
C PRO A 146 37.38 17.81 -3.15
N GLN A 147 38.70 17.65 -3.38
CA GLN A 147 39.24 17.04 -4.61
C GLN A 147 40.59 16.32 -4.37
N PRO A 148 40.58 15.03 -3.97
CA PRO A 148 41.78 14.22 -3.95
C PRO A 148 42.24 13.87 -5.38
N SER A 149 43.55 13.81 -5.63
CA SER A 149 44.08 13.45 -6.95
C SER A 149 43.76 12.00 -7.32
N GLN A 150 43.52 11.72 -8.61
CA GLN A 150 43.14 10.39 -9.11
C GLN A 150 44.13 9.28 -8.71
N ARG A 151 45.44 9.60 -8.65
CA ARG A 151 46.48 8.67 -8.17
C ARG A 151 46.29 8.25 -6.71
N VAL A 152 45.82 9.16 -5.86
CA VAL A 152 45.56 8.86 -4.45
C VAL A 152 44.34 7.96 -4.33
N LEU A 153 43.28 8.24 -5.08
CA LEU A 153 42.07 7.41 -5.07
C LEU A 153 42.32 5.98 -5.59
N LEU A 154 43.14 5.81 -6.63
CA LEU A 154 43.55 4.47 -7.09
C LEU A 154 44.30 3.68 -5.99
N LYS A 155 45.17 4.36 -5.22
CA LYS A 155 45.85 3.75 -4.07
C LYS A 155 44.89 3.42 -2.94
N VAL A 156 43.84 4.22 -2.73
CA VAL A 156 42.79 3.93 -1.74
C VAL A 156 42.07 2.65 -2.13
N GLY A 157 41.69 2.51 -3.41
CA GLY A 157 41.06 1.29 -3.93
C GLY A 157 41.94 0.04 -3.73
N SER A 158 43.23 0.10 -4.07
CA SER A 158 44.14 -1.04 -3.85
C SER A 158 44.39 -1.34 -2.36
N SER A 159 44.35 -0.32 -1.50
CA SER A 159 44.42 -0.47 -0.06
C SER A 159 43.16 -1.12 0.52
N LEU A 160 41.98 -0.79 -0.01
CA LEU A 160 40.72 -1.46 0.32
C LEU A 160 40.71 -2.92 -0.13
N ALA A 161 41.17 -3.21 -1.34
CA ALA A 161 41.32 -4.58 -1.81
C ALA A 161 42.27 -5.38 -0.92
N SER A 162 43.35 -4.76 -0.46
CA SER A 162 44.27 -5.37 0.51
C SER A 162 43.59 -5.59 1.86
N LEU A 163 42.79 -4.64 2.35
CA LEU A 163 42.03 -4.79 3.60
C LEU A 163 41.03 -5.95 3.54
N LEU A 164 40.29 -6.08 2.43
CA LEU A 164 39.32 -7.16 2.22
C LEU A 164 39.95 -8.56 2.25
N ARG A 165 41.23 -8.70 1.89
CA ARG A 165 41.95 -9.99 1.97
C ARG A 165 42.22 -10.44 3.41
N PHE A 166 42.30 -9.50 4.36
CA PHE A 166 42.68 -9.81 5.75
C PHE A 166 41.52 -9.61 6.74
N CYS A 167 40.54 -8.78 6.40
CA CYS A 167 39.35 -8.49 7.20
C CYS A 167 38.10 -9.07 6.53
N LYS A 168 37.25 -9.76 7.30
CA LYS A 168 35.95 -10.22 6.82
C LYS A 168 34.96 -9.07 6.93
N ILE A 169 34.59 -8.47 5.79
CA ILE A 169 33.66 -7.35 5.72
C ILE A 169 32.35 -7.83 5.08
N GLY A 170 31.23 -7.65 5.78
CA GLY A 170 29.91 -8.00 5.25
C GLY A 170 29.38 -6.98 4.22
N ARG A 171 29.49 -5.69 4.52
CA ARG A 171 29.00 -4.58 3.69
C ARG A 171 30.04 -3.47 3.56
N LEU A 172 30.22 -2.96 2.35
CA LEU A 172 31.13 -1.86 2.02
C LEU A 172 30.32 -0.69 1.43
N ASP A 173 30.22 0.41 2.16
CA ASP A 173 29.58 1.65 1.71
C ASP A 173 30.62 2.64 1.17
N LEU A 174 30.55 2.89 -0.14
CA LEU A 174 31.44 3.78 -0.88
C LEU A 174 30.69 4.97 -1.49
N ALA A 175 29.44 5.22 -1.10
CA ALA A 175 28.62 6.31 -1.67
C ALA A 175 29.31 7.67 -1.58
N GLU A 176 30.01 7.95 -0.47
CA GLU A 176 30.71 9.21 -0.20
C GLU A 176 32.24 9.14 -0.46
N SER A 177 32.73 8.05 -1.05
CA SER A 177 34.18 7.79 -1.16
C SER A 177 34.88 8.57 -2.29
N GLY A 178 34.14 8.94 -3.33
CA GLY A 178 34.66 9.58 -4.54
C GLY A 178 35.61 8.70 -5.38
N LEU A 179 35.65 7.38 -5.15
CA LEU A 179 36.55 6.46 -5.85
C LEU A 179 36.21 6.36 -7.36
N PRO A 180 37.23 6.31 -8.25
CA PRO A 180 37.01 6.12 -9.67
C PRO A 180 36.55 4.69 -9.96
N ALA A 181 35.65 4.52 -10.93
CA ALA A 181 35.07 3.21 -11.26
C ALA A 181 36.14 2.14 -11.59
N GLN A 182 37.27 2.52 -12.21
CA GLN A 182 38.35 1.58 -12.51
C GLN A 182 38.97 0.95 -11.25
N SER A 183 38.97 1.65 -10.12
CA SER A 183 39.50 1.10 -8.87
C SER A 183 38.59 0.02 -8.26
N LEU A 184 37.30 0.03 -8.62
CA LEU A 184 36.30 -0.89 -8.09
C LEU A 184 36.45 -2.30 -8.68
N PHE A 185 37.05 -2.47 -9.87
CA PHE A 185 37.33 -3.80 -10.44
C PHE A 185 38.13 -4.68 -9.49
N SER A 186 39.11 -4.11 -8.77
CA SER A 186 39.90 -4.85 -7.79
C SER A 186 39.09 -5.34 -6.58
N LEU A 187 37.99 -4.65 -6.27
CA LEU A 187 37.04 -5.01 -5.22
C LEU A 187 36.01 -6.04 -5.70
N LEU A 188 35.62 -5.96 -6.98
CA LEU A 188 34.74 -6.94 -7.62
C LEU A 188 35.42 -8.31 -7.73
N LEU A 189 36.73 -8.36 -7.99
CA LEU A 189 37.50 -9.61 -8.04
C LEU A 189 37.74 -10.27 -6.67
N HIS A 190 37.13 -9.76 -5.59
CA HIS A 190 37.25 -10.36 -4.27
C HIS A 190 36.23 -11.49 -4.08
N ASP A 191 36.72 -12.72 -3.85
CA ASP A 191 35.88 -13.94 -3.79
C ASP A 191 34.94 -14.05 -2.57
N ALA A 192 35.10 -13.21 -1.54
CA ALA A 192 34.26 -13.29 -0.34
C ALA A 192 32.88 -12.61 -0.54
N PRO A 193 31.82 -13.09 0.17
CA PRO A 193 30.51 -12.47 0.16
C PRO A 193 30.60 -11.06 0.73
N LEU A 194 30.35 -10.06 -0.13
CA LEU A 194 30.46 -8.64 0.18
C LEU A 194 29.29 -7.91 -0.45
N SER A 195 28.49 -7.20 0.34
CA SER A 195 27.52 -6.24 -0.18
C SER A 195 28.20 -4.90 -0.45
N LEU A 196 27.96 -4.29 -1.60
CA LEU A 196 28.62 -3.07 -2.04
C LEU A 196 27.56 -1.99 -2.31
N ARG A 197 27.67 -0.86 -1.61
CA ARG A 197 26.82 0.31 -1.83
C ARG A 197 27.63 1.41 -2.51
N LEU A 198 27.17 1.84 -3.68
CA LEU A 198 27.77 2.91 -4.48
C LEU A 198 26.81 4.09 -4.59
N SER A 199 27.33 5.25 -5.00
CA SER A 199 26.49 6.35 -5.48
C SER A 199 26.00 6.06 -6.91
N GLU A 200 24.90 6.70 -7.28
CA GLU A 200 24.27 6.58 -8.61
C GLU A 200 25.27 6.79 -9.76
N GLU A 201 25.99 7.90 -9.75
CA GLU A 201 26.97 8.23 -10.80
C GLU A 201 28.07 7.16 -10.94
N ARG A 202 28.48 6.54 -9.82
CA ARG A 202 29.56 5.56 -9.81
C ARG A 202 29.09 4.19 -10.26
N LEU A 203 27.89 3.79 -9.86
CA LEU A 203 27.28 2.56 -10.34
C LEU A 203 27.05 2.65 -11.86
N GLN A 204 26.56 3.78 -12.36
CA GLN A 204 26.39 4.05 -13.79
C GLN A 204 27.72 3.93 -14.58
N GLN A 205 28.78 4.60 -14.10
CA GLN A 205 30.11 4.53 -14.74
C GLN A 205 30.68 3.10 -14.71
N LEU A 206 30.47 2.37 -13.63
CA LEU A 206 30.97 1.00 -13.49
C LEU A 206 30.23 0.04 -14.43
N LEU A 207 28.92 0.19 -14.59
CA LEU A 207 28.12 -0.63 -15.51
C LEU A 207 28.58 -0.45 -16.97
N VAL A 208 28.83 0.79 -17.41
CA VAL A 208 29.36 1.07 -18.75
C VAL A 208 30.73 0.41 -18.94
N LEU A 209 31.63 0.54 -17.97
CA LEU A 209 32.96 -0.09 -18.05
C LEU A 209 32.88 -1.62 -18.06
N VAL A 210 31.98 -2.22 -17.28
CA VAL A 210 31.78 -3.68 -17.26
C VAL A 210 31.22 -4.15 -18.60
N GLN A 211 30.31 -3.39 -19.21
CA GLN A 211 29.81 -3.68 -20.56
C GLN A 211 30.90 -3.56 -21.63
N GLU A 212 31.82 -2.60 -21.53
CA GLU A 212 32.96 -2.47 -22.45
C GLU A 212 33.90 -3.67 -22.35
N VAL A 213 34.13 -4.17 -21.13
CA VAL A 213 35.03 -5.29 -20.86
C VAL A 213 34.40 -6.64 -21.23
N LYS A 214 33.07 -6.76 -21.19
CA LYS A 214 32.29 -7.98 -21.52
C LYS A 214 32.75 -9.26 -20.78
N ASP A 215 33.24 -9.11 -19.56
CA ASP A 215 33.68 -10.24 -18.72
C ASP A 215 32.52 -10.74 -17.83
N GLN A 216 32.12 -11.99 -18.05
CA GLN A 216 30.99 -12.63 -17.36
C GLN A 216 31.21 -12.76 -15.85
N ASN A 217 32.45 -13.02 -15.41
CA ASN A 217 32.77 -13.17 -13.99
C ASN A 217 32.69 -11.83 -13.27
N LEU A 218 33.15 -10.76 -13.93
CA LEU A 218 33.06 -9.40 -13.40
C LEU A 218 31.60 -8.92 -13.31
N THR A 219 30.81 -9.17 -14.36
CA THR A 219 29.36 -8.84 -14.37
C THR A 219 28.61 -9.59 -13.28
N SER A 220 28.84 -10.91 -13.16
CA SER A 220 28.22 -11.74 -12.14
C SER A 220 28.62 -11.30 -10.73
N SER A 221 29.90 -10.98 -10.52
CA SER A 221 30.38 -10.46 -9.25
C SER A 221 29.77 -9.11 -8.89
N LEU A 222 29.64 -8.19 -9.85
CA LEU A 222 28.97 -6.91 -9.65
C LEU A 222 27.53 -7.11 -9.20
N LEU A 223 26.74 -7.89 -9.94
CA LEU A 223 25.33 -8.14 -9.61
C LEU A 223 25.17 -8.81 -8.24
N ASN A 224 26.03 -9.78 -7.91
CA ASN A 224 26.01 -10.43 -6.60
C ASN A 224 26.37 -9.47 -5.45
N LYS A 225 27.34 -8.57 -5.66
CA LYS A 225 27.79 -7.63 -4.62
C LYS A 225 26.83 -6.45 -4.44
N VAL A 226 26.20 -5.96 -5.51
CA VAL A 226 25.18 -4.91 -5.43
C VAL A 226 23.82 -5.47 -5.01
N GLY A 227 23.64 -6.80 -5.07
CA GLY A 227 22.37 -7.46 -4.74
C GLY A 227 21.32 -7.28 -5.83
N GLY A 228 21.74 -7.03 -7.07
CA GLY A 228 20.85 -6.83 -8.22
C GLY A 228 20.12 -5.48 -8.27
N ASP A 229 20.27 -4.61 -7.27
CA ASP A 229 19.57 -3.32 -7.24
C ASP A 229 20.22 -2.29 -8.18
N LEU A 230 19.57 -2.05 -9.32
CA LEU A 230 19.93 -1.03 -10.32
C LEU A 230 18.85 0.06 -10.44
N SER A 231 17.95 0.18 -9.46
CA SER A 231 16.85 1.18 -9.46
C SER A 231 17.37 2.61 -9.62
N CYS A 232 18.55 2.89 -9.08
CA CYS A 232 19.18 4.20 -9.18
C CYS A 232 19.74 4.52 -10.58
N CYS A 233 19.89 3.57 -11.50
CA CYS A 233 20.61 3.76 -12.77
C CYS A 233 19.69 4.06 -13.97
N SER A 234 20.20 4.86 -14.92
CA SER A 234 19.60 5.06 -16.24
C SER A 234 20.28 4.14 -17.25
N LEU A 235 19.69 2.98 -17.49
CA LEU A 235 20.24 1.95 -18.36
C LEU A 235 19.89 2.22 -19.83
N SER A 236 20.70 1.70 -20.75
CA SER A 236 20.26 1.53 -22.13
C SER A 236 19.68 0.12 -22.31
N TRP A 237 18.91 -0.09 -23.38
CA TRP A 237 18.41 -1.44 -23.69
C TRP A 237 19.55 -2.45 -23.85
N GLU A 238 20.62 -2.08 -24.55
CA GLU A 238 21.76 -2.97 -24.82
C GLU A 238 22.48 -3.37 -23.53
N LEU A 239 22.58 -2.45 -22.57
CA LEU A 239 23.10 -2.70 -21.24
C LEU A 239 22.22 -3.68 -20.48
N LEU A 240 20.92 -3.41 -20.38
CA LEU A 240 19.99 -4.26 -19.66
C LEU A 240 19.93 -5.66 -20.29
N HIS A 241 19.81 -5.74 -21.61
CA HIS A 241 19.76 -7.01 -22.34
C HIS A 241 21.04 -7.83 -22.14
N TYR A 242 22.23 -7.20 -22.14
CA TYR A 242 23.48 -7.88 -21.79
C TYR A 242 23.43 -8.46 -20.36
N LEU A 243 23.00 -7.67 -19.37
CA LEU A 243 22.90 -8.13 -17.97
C LEU A 243 21.89 -9.28 -17.81
N LEU A 244 20.79 -9.27 -18.57
CA LEU A 244 19.76 -10.30 -18.53
C LEU A 244 20.16 -11.60 -19.24
N GLN A 245 21.17 -11.58 -20.10
CA GLN A 245 21.72 -12.80 -20.71
C GLN A 245 22.67 -13.54 -19.78
N GLU A 246 23.32 -12.84 -18.84
CA GLU A 246 24.33 -13.44 -17.97
C GLU A 246 23.71 -14.37 -16.93
N PRO A 247 24.22 -15.60 -16.71
CA PRO A 247 23.59 -16.59 -15.83
C PRO A 247 23.84 -16.25 -14.34
N THR A 248 23.01 -15.39 -13.77
CA THR A 248 23.07 -15.03 -12.34
C THR A 248 21.76 -15.39 -11.63
N ALA A 249 21.88 -15.81 -10.37
CA ALA A 249 20.74 -16.15 -9.53
C ALA A 249 20.01 -14.92 -8.95
N GLN A 250 20.57 -13.71 -9.13
CA GLN A 250 20.01 -12.47 -8.59
C GLN A 250 18.96 -11.89 -9.53
N THR A 251 17.88 -11.36 -8.95
CA THR A 251 16.90 -10.54 -9.65
C THR A 251 17.47 -9.13 -9.83
N ILE A 252 17.33 -8.58 -11.03
CA ILE A 252 17.77 -7.23 -11.36
C ILE A 252 16.60 -6.28 -11.12
N THR A 253 16.76 -5.36 -10.17
CA THR A 253 15.76 -4.34 -9.87
C THR A 253 16.03 -3.09 -10.71
N VAL A 254 15.03 -2.57 -11.42
CA VAL A 254 15.14 -1.34 -12.23
C VAL A 254 13.97 -0.39 -11.96
N ASP A 255 14.18 0.93 -12.09
CA ASP A 255 13.12 1.94 -11.94
C ASP A 255 12.59 2.35 -13.32
N LEU A 256 11.27 2.33 -13.48
CA LEU A 256 10.58 2.73 -14.71
C LEU A 256 10.77 4.21 -15.07
N GLU A 257 10.75 5.12 -14.08
CA GLU A 257 10.86 6.57 -14.30
C GLU A 257 12.21 6.94 -14.94
N LYS A 258 13.26 6.19 -14.59
CA LYS A 258 14.60 6.37 -15.16
C LYS A 258 14.80 5.64 -16.50
N ASN A 259 13.93 4.68 -16.83
CA ASN A 259 14.09 3.75 -17.94
C ASN A 259 12.78 3.60 -18.76
N PRO A 260 12.34 4.66 -19.46
CA PRO A 260 11.06 4.64 -20.18
C PRO A 260 11.02 3.60 -21.33
N PHE A 261 12.18 3.21 -21.86
CA PHE A 261 12.27 2.18 -22.91
C PHE A 261 11.77 0.80 -22.46
N LEU A 262 11.64 0.56 -21.14
CA LEU A 262 11.08 -0.70 -20.63
C LEU A 262 9.63 -0.88 -21.09
N GLU A 263 8.87 0.21 -21.24
CA GLU A 263 7.52 0.15 -21.81
C GLU A 263 7.58 -0.17 -23.31
N GLU A 264 8.38 0.58 -24.07
CA GLU A 264 8.50 0.38 -25.52
C GLU A 264 8.94 -1.05 -25.91
N ARG A 265 9.78 -1.68 -25.07
CA ARG A 265 10.36 -3.00 -25.33
C ARG A 265 9.86 -4.10 -24.41
N ALA A 266 8.70 -3.93 -23.78
CA ALA A 266 8.16 -4.93 -22.85
C ALA A 266 8.02 -6.33 -23.46
N VAL A 267 7.66 -6.43 -24.75
CA VAL A 267 7.58 -7.72 -25.46
C VAL A 267 8.95 -8.43 -25.50
N GLN A 268 10.05 -7.68 -25.65
CA GLN A 268 11.41 -8.24 -25.64
C GLN A 268 11.88 -8.57 -24.22
N LEU A 269 11.28 -7.98 -23.19
CA LEU A 269 11.53 -8.29 -21.78
C LEU A 269 10.78 -9.53 -21.29
N LEU A 270 9.69 -9.95 -21.97
CA LEU A 270 8.87 -11.09 -21.57
C LEU A 270 9.67 -12.35 -21.17
N PRO A 271 10.70 -12.80 -21.93
CA PRO A 271 11.48 -13.99 -21.57
C PRO A 271 12.25 -13.83 -20.26
N PHE A 272 12.56 -12.59 -19.88
CA PHE A 272 13.44 -12.25 -18.76
C PHE A 272 12.68 -11.73 -17.52
N LEU A 273 11.35 -11.65 -17.54
CA LEU A 273 10.56 -11.14 -16.39
C LEU A 273 10.78 -11.90 -15.09
N HIS A 274 11.18 -13.18 -15.15
CA HIS A 274 11.54 -13.95 -13.97
C HIS A 274 12.83 -13.44 -13.27
N ARG A 275 13.61 -12.61 -13.96
CA ARG A 275 14.88 -12.04 -13.50
C ARG A 275 14.82 -10.53 -13.28
N VAL A 276 13.71 -9.87 -13.58
CA VAL A 276 13.60 -8.42 -13.45
C VAL A 276 12.49 -8.06 -12.48
N GLU A 277 12.82 -7.20 -11.52
CA GLU A 277 11.85 -6.54 -10.67
C GLU A 277 11.78 -5.06 -11.05
N ILE A 278 10.64 -4.61 -11.56
CA ILE A 278 10.51 -3.23 -12.02
C ILE A 278 9.78 -2.43 -10.94
N GLN A 279 10.49 -1.50 -10.32
CA GLN A 279 9.89 -0.58 -9.34
C GLN A 279 8.95 0.38 -10.06
N LYS A 280 7.79 0.63 -9.42
CA LYS A 280 6.71 1.48 -9.96
C LYS A 280 6.21 1.02 -11.34
N TRP A 281 6.25 -0.29 -11.59
CA TRP A 281 5.70 -0.86 -12.82
C TRP A 281 4.18 -0.77 -12.82
N SER A 282 3.66 0.26 -13.49
CA SER A 282 2.25 0.39 -13.83
C SER A 282 2.13 0.49 -15.36
N PRO A 283 2.25 -0.65 -16.07
CA PRO A 283 2.25 -0.63 -17.52
C PRO A 283 0.93 -0.10 -18.06
N SER A 284 1.00 0.58 -19.19
CA SER A 284 -0.19 1.01 -19.92
C SER A 284 -1.07 -0.20 -20.29
N PRO A 285 -2.42 -0.05 -20.28
CA PRO A 285 -3.33 -1.12 -20.67
C PRO A 285 -3.03 -1.71 -22.05
N SER A 286 -2.60 -0.87 -23.00
CA SER A 286 -2.21 -1.30 -24.34
C SER A 286 -1.01 -2.23 -24.35
N LEU A 287 -0.03 -2.01 -23.47
CA LEU A 287 1.16 -2.83 -23.32
C LEU A 287 0.84 -4.16 -22.65
N VAL A 288 -0.01 -4.14 -21.62
CA VAL A 288 -0.51 -5.39 -21.01
C VAL A 288 -1.20 -6.20 -22.09
N ARG A 289 -2.09 -5.58 -22.87
CA ARG A 289 -2.81 -6.23 -23.98
C ARG A 289 -1.88 -6.84 -25.04
N THR A 290 -0.84 -6.13 -25.50
CA THR A 290 0.11 -6.69 -26.47
C THR A 290 0.95 -7.82 -25.88
N SER A 291 1.33 -7.71 -24.61
CA SER A 291 2.09 -8.74 -23.89
C SER A 291 1.30 -10.04 -23.74
N ILE A 292 0.04 -9.96 -23.31
CA ILE A 292 -0.83 -11.13 -23.18
C ILE A 292 -1.09 -11.78 -24.55
N ARG A 293 -1.28 -10.96 -25.58
CA ARG A 293 -1.51 -11.43 -26.94
C ARG A 293 -0.29 -12.17 -27.50
N GLN A 294 0.92 -11.66 -27.25
CA GLN A 294 2.15 -12.31 -27.67
C GLN A 294 2.34 -13.67 -26.96
N ILE A 295 2.14 -13.73 -25.64
CA ILE A 295 2.24 -14.99 -24.88
C ILE A 295 1.25 -16.04 -25.41
N CYS A 296 0.03 -15.62 -25.75
CA CYS A 296 -0.98 -16.50 -26.34
C CYS A 296 -0.55 -16.99 -27.74
N ARG A 297 -0.04 -16.10 -28.60
CA ARG A 297 0.47 -16.48 -29.94
C ARG A 297 1.62 -17.46 -29.85
N ASP A 298 2.56 -17.22 -28.94
CA ASP A 298 3.74 -18.07 -28.73
C ASP A 298 3.44 -19.30 -27.87
N HIS A 299 2.21 -19.48 -27.41
CA HIS A 299 1.76 -20.57 -26.53
C HIS A 299 2.68 -20.78 -25.30
N SER A 300 3.27 -19.69 -24.82
CA SER A 300 4.36 -19.71 -23.83
C SER A 300 3.81 -19.63 -22.40
N SER A 301 3.07 -20.66 -21.99
CA SER A 301 2.42 -20.70 -20.67
C SER A 301 3.39 -20.59 -19.49
N HIS A 302 4.64 -21.02 -19.67
CA HIS A 302 5.71 -20.91 -18.69
C HIS A 302 6.10 -19.46 -18.33
N LEU A 303 5.75 -18.48 -19.17
CA LEU A 303 6.02 -17.05 -18.91
C LEU A 303 4.93 -16.38 -18.05
N ILE A 304 3.76 -17.00 -17.94
CA ILE A 304 2.58 -16.41 -17.26
C ILE A 304 2.86 -16.11 -15.77
N PRO A 305 3.46 -17.03 -14.97
CA PRO A 305 3.77 -16.72 -13.57
C PRO A 305 4.76 -15.56 -13.42
N GLY A 306 5.74 -15.44 -14.33
CA GLY A 306 6.69 -14.34 -14.34
C GLY A 306 6.03 -13.01 -14.67
N LEU A 307 5.14 -13.00 -15.68
CA LEU A 307 4.34 -11.83 -16.03
C LEU A 307 3.45 -11.39 -14.85
N LEU A 308 2.67 -12.30 -14.28
CA LEU A 308 1.77 -11.96 -13.17
C LEU A 308 2.52 -11.46 -11.94
N ARG A 309 3.70 -12.01 -11.63
CA ARG A 309 4.54 -11.49 -10.56
C ARG A 309 4.96 -10.04 -10.83
N SER A 310 5.40 -9.75 -12.06
CA SER A 310 5.80 -8.39 -12.44
C SER A 310 4.64 -7.38 -12.41
N LEU A 311 3.41 -7.85 -12.66
CA LEU A 311 2.19 -7.04 -12.61
C LEU A 311 1.54 -6.99 -11.20
N GLY A 312 2.15 -7.60 -10.17
CA GLY A 312 1.53 -7.68 -8.84
C GLY A 312 0.21 -8.46 -8.83
N HIS A 313 0.06 -9.44 -9.72
CA HIS A 313 -1.15 -10.22 -9.99
C HIS A 313 -2.35 -9.38 -10.46
N VAL A 314 -2.12 -8.17 -10.99
CA VAL A 314 -3.18 -7.29 -11.52
C VAL A 314 -3.08 -7.21 -13.04
N ILE A 315 -4.09 -7.67 -13.75
CA ILE A 315 -4.25 -7.44 -15.18
C ILE A 315 -5.11 -6.18 -15.36
N ASN A 316 -4.48 -5.09 -15.75
CA ASN A 316 -5.15 -3.82 -16.03
C ASN A 316 -5.37 -3.65 -17.54
N LEU A 317 -6.63 -3.72 -17.97
CA LEU A 317 -7.06 -3.51 -19.35
C LEU A 317 -8.11 -2.38 -19.42
N ASN A 318 -8.08 -1.43 -18.49
CA ASN A 318 -8.99 -0.28 -18.50
C ASN A 318 -8.90 0.51 -19.81
N CYS A 319 -10.01 1.14 -20.20
CA CYS A 319 -10.12 1.94 -21.43
C CYS A 319 -9.76 1.17 -22.71
N ALA A 320 -9.93 -0.16 -22.74
CA ALA A 320 -9.60 -0.98 -23.89
C ALA A 320 -10.85 -1.55 -24.57
N GLU A 321 -10.88 -1.47 -25.89
CA GLU A 321 -11.80 -2.26 -26.72
C GLU A 321 -11.15 -3.62 -26.99
N LEU A 322 -11.68 -4.67 -26.37
CA LEU A 322 -11.16 -6.03 -26.48
C LEU A 322 -11.82 -6.72 -27.68
N ASP A 323 -11.01 -7.16 -28.63
CA ASP A 323 -11.45 -7.99 -29.75
C ASP A 323 -11.52 -9.48 -29.33
N SER A 324 -11.89 -10.38 -30.25
CA SER A 324 -11.92 -11.81 -29.97
C SER A 324 -10.52 -12.39 -29.67
N GLU A 325 -9.45 -11.87 -30.29
CA GLU A 325 -8.08 -12.33 -30.02
C GLU A 325 -7.63 -11.92 -28.60
N ASP A 326 -8.01 -10.72 -28.16
CA ASP A 326 -7.75 -10.24 -26.80
C ASP A 326 -8.47 -11.09 -25.76
N CYS A 327 -9.71 -11.48 -26.05
CA CYS A 327 -10.46 -12.39 -25.20
C CYS A 327 -9.76 -13.75 -25.12
N ASP A 328 -9.36 -14.34 -26.25
CA ASP A 328 -8.64 -15.62 -26.29
C ASP A 328 -7.32 -15.55 -25.51
N ALA A 329 -6.58 -14.45 -25.65
CA ALA A 329 -5.35 -14.22 -24.92
C ALA A 329 -5.58 -14.08 -23.40
N LEU A 330 -6.63 -13.37 -22.99
CA LEU A 330 -7.03 -13.25 -21.59
C LEU A 330 -7.42 -14.63 -21.02
N LEU A 331 -8.21 -15.41 -21.75
CA LEU A 331 -8.59 -16.77 -21.36
C LEU A 331 -7.38 -17.69 -21.24
N PHE A 332 -6.41 -17.58 -22.14
CA PHE A 332 -5.18 -18.37 -22.08
C PHE A 332 -4.41 -18.11 -20.78
N ILE A 333 -4.36 -16.86 -20.32
CA ILE A 333 -3.75 -16.50 -19.05
C ILE A 333 -4.57 -16.99 -17.87
N LEU A 334 -5.87 -16.75 -17.86
CA LEU A 334 -6.77 -17.16 -16.78
C LEU A 334 -6.81 -18.69 -16.58
N ARG A 335 -6.58 -19.48 -17.64
CA ARG A 335 -6.46 -20.95 -17.56
C ARG A 335 -5.20 -21.44 -16.86
N HIS A 336 -4.12 -20.65 -16.90
CA HIS A 336 -2.80 -21.02 -16.37
C HIS A 336 -2.40 -20.16 -15.16
N SER A 337 -3.37 -19.50 -14.53
CA SER A 337 -3.14 -18.63 -13.37
C SER A 337 -4.20 -18.84 -12.31
N ASP A 338 -3.93 -18.34 -11.12
CA ASP A 338 -4.84 -18.37 -9.97
C ASP A 338 -4.72 -17.07 -9.19
N GLY A 339 -5.85 -16.62 -8.62
CA GLY A 339 -5.95 -15.42 -7.81
C GLY A 339 -5.71 -14.08 -8.54
N VAL A 340 -5.91 -13.99 -9.85
CA VAL A 340 -5.64 -12.77 -10.63
C VAL A 340 -6.69 -11.69 -10.35
N LYS A 341 -6.26 -10.43 -10.20
CA LYS A 341 -7.15 -9.27 -10.13
C LYS A 341 -7.32 -8.68 -11.53
N LEU A 342 -8.54 -8.57 -12.01
CA LEU A 342 -8.86 -8.13 -13.36
C LEU A 342 -9.55 -6.77 -13.33
N LYS A 343 -8.93 -5.76 -13.96
CA LYS A 343 -9.48 -4.41 -14.08
C LYS A 343 -9.88 -4.12 -15.52
N LEU A 344 -11.16 -3.87 -15.72
CA LEU A 344 -11.84 -3.66 -17.00
C LEU A 344 -12.77 -2.44 -16.93
N MET A 345 -12.37 -1.38 -16.22
CA MET A 345 -13.15 -0.15 -16.16
C MET A 345 -13.15 0.51 -17.55
N TRP A 346 -14.31 0.94 -18.03
CA TRP A 346 -14.50 1.62 -19.31
C TRP A 346 -14.00 0.79 -20.50
N SER A 347 -14.23 -0.52 -20.41
CA SER A 347 -13.73 -1.49 -21.40
C SER A 347 -14.90 -2.15 -22.10
N SER A 348 -14.77 -2.43 -23.39
CA SER A 348 -15.78 -3.15 -24.17
C SER A 348 -15.27 -4.55 -24.52
N MET A 349 -16.18 -5.52 -24.48
CA MET A 349 -15.86 -6.92 -24.76
C MET A 349 -17.02 -7.57 -25.51
N PRO A 350 -16.76 -8.41 -26.54
CA PRO A 350 -17.81 -9.13 -27.23
C PRO A 350 -18.53 -10.12 -26.30
N ALA A 351 -19.81 -10.38 -26.56
CA ALA A 351 -20.63 -11.31 -25.76
C ALA A 351 -20.01 -12.71 -25.64
N GLY A 352 -19.35 -13.22 -26.70
CA GLY A 352 -18.63 -14.50 -26.65
C GLY A 352 -17.40 -14.48 -25.72
N GLY A 353 -16.75 -13.33 -25.60
CA GLY A 353 -15.66 -13.09 -24.64
C GLY A 353 -16.17 -13.10 -23.21
N ILE A 354 -17.27 -12.38 -22.94
CA ILE A 354 -17.94 -12.35 -21.62
C ILE A 354 -18.28 -13.77 -21.15
N GLN A 355 -18.95 -14.55 -22.00
CA GLN A 355 -19.33 -15.92 -21.71
C GLN A 355 -18.12 -16.79 -21.32
N SER A 356 -17.00 -16.60 -22.03
CA SER A 356 -15.79 -17.38 -21.81
C SER A 356 -15.07 -16.97 -20.52
N VAL A 357 -15.05 -15.68 -20.20
CA VAL A 357 -14.48 -15.16 -18.94
C VAL A 357 -15.30 -15.64 -17.75
N LEU A 358 -16.63 -15.67 -17.86
CA LEU A 358 -17.53 -16.21 -16.83
C LEU A 358 -17.15 -17.64 -16.41
N CYS A 359 -16.83 -18.50 -17.37
CA CYS A 359 -16.40 -19.88 -17.11
C CYS A 359 -15.08 -19.98 -16.34
N LEU A 360 -14.25 -18.94 -16.33
CA LEU A 360 -12.94 -18.89 -15.69
C LEU A 360 -12.89 -17.93 -14.49
N LEU A 361 -14.02 -17.41 -14.01
CA LEU A 361 -14.02 -16.50 -12.85
C LEU A 361 -13.48 -17.14 -11.56
N HIS A 362 -13.42 -18.46 -11.47
CA HIS A 362 -12.81 -19.15 -10.34
C HIS A 362 -11.31 -18.81 -10.17
N SER A 363 -10.58 -18.50 -11.25
CA SER A 363 -9.16 -18.08 -11.18
C SER A 363 -8.98 -16.58 -10.94
N VAL A 364 -10.08 -15.81 -10.96
CA VAL A 364 -10.08 -14.37 -10.67
C VAL A 364 -10.35 -14.17 -9.18
N SER A 365 -9.56 -13.32 -8.52
CA SER A 365 -9.79 -12.95 -7.11
C SER A 365 -10.65 -11.72 -6.95
N ASP A 366 -10.48 -10.74 -7.85
CA ASP A 366 -11.13 -9.43 -7.81
C ASP A 366 -11.43 -8.97 -9.24
N LEU A 367 -12.65 -8.51 -9.48
CA LEU A 367 -13.11 -8.00 -10.78
C LEU A 367 -13.55 -6.54 -10.61
N SER A 368 -12.87 -5.61 -11.28
CA SER A 368 -13.30 -4.22 -11.38
C SER A 368 -13.87 -3.97 -12.78
N VAL A 369 -15.15 -3.63 -12.87
CA VAL A 369 -15.87 -3.38 -14.12
C VAL A 369 -16.71 -2.12 -13.98
N ASP A 370 -16.96 -1.45 -15.09
CA ASP A 370 -17.98 -0.40 -15.13
C ASP A 370 -19.40 -0.99 -15.15
N ARG A 371 -20.40 -0.11 -15.01
CA ARG A 371 -21.82 -0.46 -15.03
C ARG A 371 -22.24 -1.21 -16.30
N ASN A 372 -21.76 -0.81 -17.48
CA ASN A 372 -22.22 -1.37 -18.75
C ASN A 372 -21.71 -2.81 -18.93
N LEU A 373 -20.44 -3.01 -18.61
CA LEU A 373 -19.82 -4.31 -18.66
C LEU A 373 -20.37 -5.21 -17.54
N LEU A 374 -20.63 -4.67 -16.35
CA LEU A 374 -21.30 -5.39 -15.27
C LEU A 374 -22.69 -5.89 -15.68
N LEU A 375 -23.52 -5.03 -16.27
CA LEU A 375 -24.84 -5.43 -16.79
C LEU A 375 -24.70 -6.52 -17.86
N SER A 376 -23.70 -6.41 -18.73
CA SER A 376 -23.45 -7.43 -19.75
C SER A 376 -23.05 -8.78 -19.14
N PHE A 377 -22.23 -8.79 -18.08
CA PHE A 377 -21.92 -9.99 -17.31
C PHE A 377 -23.17 -10.59 -16.65
N ILE A 378 -23.99 -9.76 -16.01
CA ILE A 378 -25.23 -10.19 -15.33
C ILE A 378 -26.24 -10.78 -16.34
N LEU A 379 -26.46 -10.11 -17.47
CA LEU A 379 -27.32 -10.59 -18.54
C LEU A 379 -26.82 -11.92 -19.12
N CYS A 380 -25.51 -12.06 -19.34
CA CYS A 380 -24.91 -13.30 -19.83
C CYS A 380 -25.07 -14.45 -18.81
N CYS A 381 -24.84 -14.19 -17.52
CA CYS A 381 -25.11 -15.14 -16.44
C CYS A 381 -26.57 -15.60 -16.39
N ALA A 382 -27.52 -14.69 -16.63
CA ALA A 382 -28.94 -15.00 -16.58
C ALA A 382 -29.50 -15.65 -17.86
N ALA A 383 -28.74 -15.64 -18.96
CA ALA A 383 -29.22 -16.08 -20.27
C ALA A 383 -29.51 -17.59 -20.37
N SER A 384 -28.81 -18.43 -19.60
CA SER A 384 -29.01 -19.88 -19.62
C SER A 384 -28.72 -20.54 -18.26
N ASP A 385 -29.34 -21.70 -18.02
CA ASP A 385 -29.15 -22.44 -16.77
C ASP A 385 -27.71 -22.91 -16.56
N SER A 386 -26.97 -23.17 -17.64
CA SER A 386 -25.54 -23.52 -17.55
C SER A 386 -24.67 -22.33 -17.16
N GLN A 387 -25.07 -21.11 -17.51
CA GLN A 387 -24.37 -19.87 -17.16
C GLN A 387 -24.74 -19.36 -15.76
N GLN A 388 -25.94 -19.67 -15.27
CA GLN A 388 -26.37 -19.35 -13.89
C GLN A 388 -25.45 -20.00 -12.85
N GLY A 389 -24.80 -21.12 -13.18
CA GLY A 389 -23.78 -21.74 -12.35
C GLY A 389 -22.56 -20.87 -12.05
N ALA A 390 -22.30 -19.82 -12.85
CA ALA A 390 -21.21 -18.86 -12.64
C ALA A 390 -21.62 -17.63 -11.79
N ALA A 391 -22.90 -17.49 -11.43
CA ALA A 391 -23.40 -16.38 -10.64
C ALA A 391 -22.73 -16.27 -9.24
N PRO A 392 -22.52 -17.38 -8.49
CA PRO A 392 -21.81 -17.31 -7.21
C PRO A 392 -20.37 -16.82 -7.35
N GLU A 393 -19.67 -17.25 -8.39
CA GLU A 393 -18.30 -16.85 -8.71
C GLU A 393 -18.23 -15.38 -9.11
N LEU A 394 -19.19 -14.89 -9.91
CA LEU A 394 -19.31 -13.48 -10.25
C LEU A 394 -19.54 -12.61 -9.01
N LEU A 395 -20.44 -13.01 -8.13
CA LEU A 395 -20.65 -12.30 -6.86
C LEU A 395 -19.40 -12.33 -5.98
N ARG A 396 -18.67 -13.44 -5.95
CA ARG A 396 -17.42 -13.56 -5.19
C ARG A 396 -16.34 -12.62 -5.73
N THR A 397 -16.15 -12.56 -7.05
CA THR A 397 -15.13 -11.70 -7.67
C THR A 397 -15.46 -10.22 -7.56
N LEU A 398 -16.74 -9.87 -7.48
CA LEU A 398 -17.23 -8.51 -7.20
C LEU A 398 -17.34 -8.19 -5.70
N GLN A 399 -16.79 -9.04 -4.82
CA GLN A 399 -16.83 -8.88 -3.36
C GLN A 399 -18.25 -8.71 -2.78
N HIS A 400 -19.25 -9.35 -3.41
CA HIS A 400 -20.67 -9.22 -3.08
C HIS A 400 -21.19 -7.78 -3.15
N MET A 401 -20.66 -6.97 -4.07
CA MET A 401 -21.13 -5.62 -4.36
C MET A 401 -21.50 -5.50 -5.84
N LEU A 402 -22.77 -5.20 -6.13
CA LEU A 402 -23.26 -4.89 -7.47
C LEU A 402 -23.49 -3.39 -7.57
N ASP A 403 -22.49 -2.66 -8.06
CA ASP A 403 -22.58 -1.22 -8.28
C ASP A 403 -23.09 -0.91 -9.70
N LEU A 404 -24.38 -0.57 -9.79
CA LEU A 404 -25.02 -0.11 -11.01
C LEU A 404 -25.21 1.41 -11.03
N SER A 405 -24.56 2.14 -10.12
CA SER A 405 -24.73 3.58 -9.99
C SER A 405 -24.20 4.37 -11.19
N GLY A 406 -24.74 5.56 -11.40
CA GLY A 406 -24.31 6.48 -12.47
C GLY A 406 -22.89 7.03 -12.31
N SER A 407 -22.29 6.93 -11.11
CA SER A 407 -21.00 7.54 -10.77
C SER A 407 -19.77 6.92 -11.45
N CYS A 408 -19.92 5.74 -12.06
CA CYS A 408 -18.84 5.07 -12.80
C CYS A 408 -18.70 5.52 -14.26
N CYS A 409 -19.54 6.43 -14.77
CA CYS A 409 -19.41 6.96 -16.12
C CYS A 409 -18.50 8.21 -16.11
N VAL A 410 -17.36 8.15 -16.80
CA VAL A 410 -16.63 9.37 -17.18
C VAL A 410 -17.16 9.77 -18.55
N ASP A 411 -17.76 10.96 -18.59
CA ASP A 411 -18.27 11.62 -19.80
C ASP A 411 -17.21 11.59 -20.92
N LEU A 412 -17.45 10.77 -21.93
CA LEU A 412 -16.80 10.89 -23.22
C LEU A 412 -17.85 11.37 -24.21
N SER A 413 -17.70 12.66 -24.59
CA SER A 413 -18.44 13.46 -25.57
C SER A 413 -19.60 14.33 -25.04
N GLU A 414 -19.41 15.65 -25.17
CA GLU A 414 -20.35 16.75 -24.87
C GLU A 414 -21.65 16.72 -25.72
N GLU A 415 -21.87 15.69 -26.55
CA GLU A 415 -23.05 15.57 -27.43
C GLU A 415 -24.11 14.60 -26.90
N ASP A 416 -23.78 13.71 -25.97
CA ASP A 416 -24.73 12.84 -25.27
C ASP A 416 -24.77 13.20 -23.78
N ARG A 417 -25.44 14.29 -23.43
CA ARG A 417 -26.07 14.42 -22.11
C ARG A 417 -27.18 13.37 -22.03
N THR A 418 -26.82 12.11 -21.94
CA THR A 418 -27.80 11.05 -21.72
C THR A 418 -28.28 11.23 -20.29
N GLY A 419 -29.59 11.41 -20.14
CA GLY A 419 -30.24 11.36 -18.82
C GLY A 419 -29.88 10.06 -18.08
N PRO A 420 -30.23 9.95 -16.79
CA PRO A 420 -30.05 8.71 -16.04
C PRO A 420 -30.47 7.50 -16.88
N VAL A 421 -29.52 6.59 -17.15
CA VAL A 421 -29.75 5.45 -18.01
C VAL A 421 -30.77 4.53 -17.33
N SER A 422 -31.86 4.21 -18.04
CA SER A 422 -32.94 3.41 -17.51
C SER A 422 -32.59 1.91 -17.48
N LEU A 423 -32.88 1.24 -16.36
CA LEU A 423 -32.77 -0.22 -16.27
C LEU A 423 -34.01 -0.85 -16.89
N THR A 424 -33.80 -1.80 -17.81
CA THR A 424 -34.90 -2.50 -18.49
C THR A 424 -35.45 -3.65 -17.65
N ALA A 425 -36.62 -4.15 -18.05
CA ALA A 425 -37.20 -5.37 -17.47
C ALA A 425 -36.27 -6.60 -17.59
N ALA A 426 -35.45 -6.67 -18.64
CA ALA A 426 -34.48 -7.74 -18.82
C ALA A 426 -33.34 -7.63 -17.80
N ASP A 427 -32.83 -6.41 -17.57
CA ASP A 427 -31.75 -6.14 -16.62
C ASP A 427 -32.17 -6.52 -15.20
N CYS A 428 -33.33 -6.04 -14.73
CA CYS A 428 -33.81 -6.35 -13.38
C CYS A 428 -34.12 -7.84 -13.19
N ARG A 429 -34.62 -8.53 -14.24
CA ARG A 429 -34.81 -9.99 -14.21
C ARG A 429 -33.47 -10.72 -14.09
N ALA A 430 -32.45 -10.26 -14.81
CA ALA A 430 -31.13 -10.86 -14.76
C ALA A 430 -30.44 -10.64 -13.41
N VAL A 431 -30.51 -9.41 -12.87
CA VAL A 431 -30.04 -9.08 -11.51
C VAL A 431 -30.73 -9.96 -10.48
N SER A 432 -32.05 -10.08 -10.53
CA SER A 432 -32.82 -10.97 -9.65
C SER A 432 -32.36 -12.43 -9.78
N THR A 433 -32.15 -12.92 -11.00
CA THR A 433 -31.66 -14.29 -11.24
C THR A 433 -30.26 -14.54 -10.65
N VAL A 434 -29.32 -13.60 -10.80
CA VAL A 434 -27.98 -13.70 -10.22
C VAL A 434 -28.03 -13.66 -8.69
N LEU A 435 -28.81 -12.73 -8.12
CA LEU A 435 -28.92 -12.55 -6.67
C LEU A 435 -29.58 -13.75 -5.96
N ARG A 436 -30.48 -14.48 -6.64
CA ARG A 436 -31.04 -15.75 -6.12
C ARG A 436 -29.98 -16.80 -5.81
N HIS A 437 -28.84 -16.74 -6.49
CA HIS A 437 -27.71 -17.65 -6.29
C HIS A 437 -26.72 -17.14 -5.24
N SER A 438 -26.97 -16.00 -4.61
CA SER A 438 -26.12 -15.48 -3.53
C SER A 438 -26.25 -16.33 -2.26
N SER A 439 -25.11 -16.69 -1.69
CA SER A 439 -25.01 -17.37 -0.38
C SER A 439 -24.77 -16.40 0.79
N ARG A 440 -24.58 -15.11 0.51
CA ARG A 440 -24.28 -14.06 1.48
C ARG A 440 -25.13 -12.82 1.22
N ASP A 441 -25.19 -11.93 2.20
CA ASP A 441 -25.79 -10.60 2.02
C ASP A 441 -24.97 -9.85 0.96
N THR A 442 -25.60 -9.51 -0.17
CA THR A 442 -24.98 -8.80 -1.28
C THR A 442 -25.43 -7.34 -1.28
N GLN A 443 -24.52 -6.40 -1.47
CA GLN A 443 -24.88 -4.99 -1.63
C GLN A 443 -25.29 -4.71 -3.08
N LEU A 444 -26.41 -4.02 -3.28
CA LEU A 444 -26.91 -3.58 -4.58
C LEU A 444 -27.08 -2.06 -4.58
N ASP A 445 -26.29 -1.38 -5.42
CA ASP A 445 -26.31 0.08 -5.53
C ASP A 445 -26.99 0.48 -6.84
N LEU A 446 -28.16 1.13 -6.71
CA LEU A 446 -29.00 1.66 -7.78
C LEU A 446 -29.13 3.19 -7.69
N ILE A 447 -28.11 3.85 -7.13
CA ILE A 447 -28.06 5.31 -7.04
C ILE A 447 -27.99 5.89 -8.48
N ASP A 448 -28.76 6.95 -8.76
CA ASP A 448 -28.84 7.58 -10.08
C ASP A 448 -29.33 6.65 -11.21
N CYS A 449 -30.12 5.63 -10.88
CA CYS A 449 -30.81 4.78 -11.85
C CYS A 449 -32.26 5.24 -12.07
N GLU A 450 -32.72 5.25 -13.32
CA GLU A 450 -34.15 5.34 -13.65
C GLU A 450 -34.71 3.92 -13.85
N VAL A 451 -35.80 3.58 -13.17
CA VAL A 451 -36.45 2.28 -13.32
C VAL A 451 -37.96 2.49 -13.35
N GLU A 452 -38.65 1.81 -14.26
CA GLU A 452 -40.11 1.81 -14.27
C GLU A 452 -40.66 1.00 -13.09
N ASP A 453 -41.76 1.48 -12.49
CA ASP A 453 -42.38 0.87 -11.31
C ASP A 453 -42.67 -0.63 -11.52
N SER A 454 -43.21 -1.00 -12.67
CA SER A 454 -43.54 -2.41 -12.99
C SER A 454 -42.31 -3.31 -13.08
N VAL A 455 -41.14 -2.74 -13.33
CA VAL A 455 -39.87 -3.45 -13.48
C VAL A 455 -39.20 -3.68 -12.12
N LEU A 456 -39.32 -2.73 -11.19
CA LEU A 456 -38.82 -2.87 -9.82
C LEU A 456 -39.49 -4.02 -9.07
N ASP A 457 -40.72 -4.40 -9.45
CA ASP A 457 -41.42 -5.55 -8.87
C ASP A 457 -40.60 -6.86 -8.96
N LEU A 458 -39.75 -6.98 -9.98
CA LEU A 458 -38.91 -8.15 -10.23
C LEU A 458 -37.78 -8.33 -9.20
N LEU A 459 -37.46 -7.30 -8.41
CA LEU A 459 -36.41 -7.33 -7.39
C LEU A 459 -36.93 -7.79 -6.02
N PHE A 460 -38.23 -7.66 -5.72
CA PHE A 460 -38.81 -8.08 -4.44
C PHE A 460 -38.48 -9.52 -4.01
N PRO A 461 -38.44 -10.52 -4.91
CA PRO A 461 -38.10 -11.90 -4.53
C PRO A 461 -36.68 -12.10 -3.97
N VAL A 462 -35.78 -11.12 -4.10
CA VAL A 462 -34.38 -11.20 -3.65
C VAL A 462 -33.98 -10.17 -2.61
N LEU A 463 -34.87 -9.24 -2.26
CA LEU A 463 -34.56 -8.16 -1.30
C LEU A 463 -34.18 -8.69 0.09
N ASP A 464 -34.65 -9.87 0.50
CA ASP A 464 -34.33 -10.50 1.78
C ASP A 464 -32.84 -10.85 1.94
N ARG A 465 -32.07 -10.85 0.85
CA ARG A 465 -30.66 -11.24 0.76
C ARG A 465 -29.74 -10.09 0.36
N VAL A 466 -30.27 -8.88 0.23
CA VAL A 466 -29.59 -7.76 -0.38
C VAL A 466 -29.53 -6.59 0.59
N ARG A 467 -28.43 -5.84 0.60
CA ARG A 467 -28.38 -4.49 1.19
C ARG A 467 -28.54 -3.48 0.06
N LEU A 468 -29.64 -2.76 0.07
CA LEU A 468 -30.07 -1.91 -1.03
C LEU A 468 -29.66 -0.47 -0.80
N ARG A 469 -28.91 0.13 -1.73
CA ARG A 469 -28.63 1.56 -1.78
C ARG A 469 -29.30 2.14 -3.03
N VAL A 470 -30.30 2.98 -2.84
CA VAL A 470 -31.14 3.51 -3.92
C VAL A 470 -31.20 5.03 -3.86
N SER A 471 -31.49 5.67 -5.00
CA SER A 471 -31.91 7.05 -5.02
C SER A 471 -33.30 7.21 -4.38
N LYS A 472 -33.62 8.43 -3.94
CA LYS A 472 -34.91 8.75 -3.30
C LYS A 472 -36.10 8.46 -4.21
N THR A 473 -35.94 8.71 -5.51
CA THR A 473 -36.98 8.41 -6.52
C THR A 473 -37.28 6.92 -6.56
N VAL A 474 -36.25 6.07 -6.66
CA VAL A 474 -36.41 4.60 -6.66
C VAL A 474 -36.97 4.11 -5.32
N LEU A 475 -36.58 4.71 -4.20
CA LEU A 475 -37.13 4.38 -2.88
C LEU A 475 -38.65 4.66 -2.80
N VAL A 476 -39.10 5.82 -3.28
CA VAL A 476 -40.53 6.17 -3.35
C VAL A 476 -41.30 5.20 -4.25
N GLN A 477 -40.73 4.82 -5.39
CA GLN A 477 -41.34 3.82 -6.30
C GLN A 477 -41.47 2.46 -5.62
N LEU A 478 -40.42 1.97 -4.95
CA LEU A 478 -40.44 0.69 -4.22
C LEU A 478 -41.49 0.68 -3.11
N LEU A 479 -41.65 1.79 -2.37
CA LEU A 479 -42.69 1.92 -1.35
C LEU A 479 -44.09 1.93 -1.96
N SER A 480 -44.29 2.63 -3.07
CA SER A 480 -45.58 2.71 -3.76
C SER A 480 -46.07 1.34 -4.23
N LEU A 481 -45.16 0.49 -4.72
CA LEU A 481 -45.46 -0.88 -5.17
C LEU A 481 -45.96 -1.81 -4.05
N LEU A 482 -45.71 -1.48 -2.78
CA LEU A 482 -46.26 -2.26 -1.66
C LEU A 482 -47.79 -2.16 -1.63
N VAL A 483 -48.33 -0.96 -1.87
CA VAL A 483 -49.78 -0.67 -1.78
C VAL A 483 -50.57 -1.37 -2.87
N ASP A 484 -49.97 -1.55 -4.05
CA ASP A 484 -50.63 -2.14 -5.22
C ASP A 484 -50.58 -3.68 -5.26
N SER A 485 -49.84 -4.31 -4.33
CA SER A 485 -49.63 -5.76 -4.32
C SER A 485 -50.82 -6.52 -3.71
N GLN A 486 -51.53 -7.34 -4.50
CA GLN A 486 -52.59 -8.21 -3.98
C GLN A 486 -52.00 -9.50 -3.37
N GLY A 487 -51.88 -9.55 -2.05
CA GLY A 487 -51.74 -10.80 -1.27
C GLY A 487 -50.38 -11.09 -0.64
N ASP A 488 -49.30 -10.42 -1.04
CA ASP A 488 -47.93 -10.64 -0.51
C ASP A 488 -47.29 -9.37 0.11
N THR A 489 -48.09 -8.33 0.34
CA THR A 489 -47.64 -7.02 0.86
C THR A 489 -46.82 -7.13 2.14
N GLU A 490 -47.21 -8.02 3.05
CA GLU A 490 -46.54 -8.19 4.34
C GLU A 490 -45.11 -8.71 4.19
N ARG A 491 -44.93 -9.74 3.35
CA ARG A 491 -43.62 -10.32 3.08
C ARG A 491 -42.73 -9.32 2.34
N ARG A 492 -43.30 -8.60 1.38
CA ARG A 492 -42.60 -7.58 0.60
C ARG A 492 -42.13 -6.42 1.47
N ALA A 493 -42.98 -5.92 2.37
CA ALA A 493 -42.62 -4.85 3.31
C ALA A 493 -41.48 -5.27 4.25
N MET A 494 -41.53 -6.51 4.76
CA MET A 494 -40.47 -7.06 5.61
C MET A 494 -39.14 -7.22 4.86
N SER A 495 -39.18 -7.75 3.64
CA SER A 495 -37.98 -7.89 2.79
C SER A 495 -37.37 -6.53 2.43
N LEU A 496 -38.20 -5.54 2.08
CA LEU A 496 -37.72 -4.18 1.78
C LEU A 496 -37.10 -3.51 3.01
N CYS A 497 -37.74 -3.61 4.17
CA CYS A 497 -37.20 -3.07 5.42
C CYS A 497 -35.85 -3.70 5.77
N ARG A 498 -35.71 -5.01 5.59
CA ARG A 498 -34.45 -5.72 5.83
C ARG A 498 -33.37 -5.28 4.84
N ALA A 499 -33.75 -5.04 3.59
CA ALA A 499 -32.81 -4.62 2.56
C ALA A 499 -32.23 -3.22 2.78
N LEU A 500 -33.04 -2.30 3.31
CA LEU A 500 -32.63 -0.92 3.58
C LEU A 500 -31.76 -0.77 4.83
N GLY A 501 -31.54 -1.85 5.60
CA GLY A 501 -30.56 -1.85 6.69
C GLY A 501 -30.92 -0.98 7.90
N GLY A 502 -32.16 -0.52 8.00
CA GLY A 502 -32.63 0.27 9.13
C GLY A 502 -32.58 1.80 8.93
N GLU A 503 -32.24 2.28 7.73
CA GLU A 503 -32.23 3.70 7.39
C GLU A 503 -33.23 3.98 6.26
N LEU A 504 -34.03 5.03 6.40
CA LEU A 504 -34.99 5.46 5.39
C LEU A 504 -34.92 6.97 5.19
N ASP A 505 -34.26 7.40 4.11
CA ASP A 505 -34.17 8.81 3.72
C ASP A 505 -35.15 9.12 2.58
N LEU A 506 -36.22 9.84 2.92
CA LEU A 506 -37.20 10.36 1.97
C LEU A 506 -37.17 11.89 1.90
N SER A 507 -36.15 12.54 2.45
CA SER A 507 -36.12 13.99 2.52
C SER A 507 -36.20 14.63 1.14
N HIS A 508 -36.90 15.77 1.06
CA HIS A 508 -37.23 16.47 -0.18
C HIS A 508 -38.13 15.69 -1.17
N SER A 509 -38.72 14.56 -0.74
CA SER A 509 -39.74 13.84 -1.54
C SER A 509 -41.13 14.15 -0.99
N PRO A 510 -42.11 14.58 -1.81
CA PRO A 510 -43.45 14.85 -1.32
C PRO A 510 -44.11 13.54 -0.87
N VAL A 511 -44.57 13.51 0.38
CA VAL A 511 -45.25 12.34 0.95
C VAL A 511 -46.77 12.56 0.87
N ASP A 512 -47.44 11.78 0.03
CA ASP A 512 -48.89 11.77 -0.09
C ASP A 512 -49.54 10.70 0.82
N GLU A 513 -50.89 10.62 0.83
CA GLU A 513 -51.60 9.61 1.64
C GLU A 513 -51.21 8.17 1.27
N ARG A 514 -50.85 7.91 0.00
CA ARG A 514 -50.47 6.57 -0.47
C ARG A 514 -49.10 6.17 0.07
N LEU A 515 -48.11 7.03 -0.07
CA LEU A 515 -46.76 6.82 0.43
C LEU A 515 -46.76 6.75 1.97
N CYS A 516 -47.57 7.57 2.64
CA CYS A 516 -47.84 7.43 4.07
C CYS A 516 -48.38 6.04 4.43
N GLY A 517 -49.36 5.53 3.68
CA GLY A 517 -49.88 4.17 3.86
C GLY A 517 -48.80 3.09 3.70
N ALA A 518 -47.95 3.22 2.67
CA ALA A 518 -46.81 2.32 2.47
C ALA A 518 -45.80 2.38 3.62
N LEU A 519 -45.48 3.57 4.11
CA LEU A 519 -44.58 3.79 5.25
C LEU A 519 -45.12 3.15 6.52
N VAL A 520 -46.42 3.28 6.79
CA VAL A 520 -47.06 2.61 7.93
C VAL A 520 -46.88 1.09 7.82
N LEU A 521 -47.05 0.50 6.63
CA LEU A 521 -46.85 -0.94 6.42
C LEU A 521 -45.40 -1.38 6.69
N VAL A 522 -44.42 -0.61 6.21
CA VAL A 522 -42.99 -0.90 6.45
C VAL A 522 -42.64 -0.77 7.93
N LEU A 523 -43.09 0.31 8.59
CA LEU A 523 -42.83 0.54 10.01
C LEU A 523 -43.56 -0.46 10.91
N ASP A 524 -44.78 -0.88 10.57
CA ASP A 524 -45.51 -1.90 11.34
C ASP A 524 -44.78 -3.25 11.33
N ARG A 525 -44.01 -3.55 10.29
CA ARG A 525 -43.28 -4.81 10.12
C ARG A 525 -41.78 -4.72 10.42
N SER A 526 -41.25 -3.53 10.68
CA SER A 526 -39.84 -3.35 11.07
C SER A 526 -39.61 -3.78 12.53
N GLU A 527 -38.44 -4.37 12.80
CA GLU A 527 -37.96 -4.68 14.16
C GLU A 527 -37.44 -3.42 14.88
N GLY A 528 -37.31 -2.31 14.15
CA GLY A 528 -36.77 -1.03 14.59
C GLY A 528 -36.06 -0.34 13.44
N LEU A 529 -36.17 0.99 13.36
CA LEU A 529 -35.52 1.81 12.34
C LEU A 529 -34.52 2.74 13.04
N ALA A 530 -33.26 2.76 12.60
CA ALA A 530 -32.23 3.62 13.16
C ALA A 530 -32.53 5.09 12.83
N GLU A 531 -32.86 5.38 11.57
CA GLU A 531 -33.13 6.73 11.10
C GLU A 531 -34.29 6.76 10.08
N LEU A 532 -35.23 7.68 10.31
CA LEU A 532 -36.30 8.05 9.38
C LEU A 532 -36.19 9.55 9.10
N ASP A 533 -35.72 9.89 7.91
CA ASP A 533 -35.66 11.28 7.46
C ASP A 533 -36.86 11.59 6.55
N LEU A 534 -37.75 12.43 7.07
CA LEU A 534 -38.91 12.98 6.39
C LEU A 534 -38.84 14.51 6.32
N SER A 535 -37.63 15.08 6.29
CA SER A 535 -37.46 16.51 6.17
C SER A 535 -37.86 17.02 4.78
N HIS A 536 -38.43 18.22 4.69
CA HIS A 536 -38.88 18.81 3.41
C HIS A 536 -39.91 17.96 2.62
N CYS A 537 -40.76 17.19 3.30
CA CYS A 537 -41.71 16.25 2.68
C CYS A 537 -43.14 16.80 2.50
N GLN A 538 -43.39 18.08 2.87
CA GLN A 538 -44.72 18.71 2.87
C GLN A 538 -45.73 18.02 3.80
N LEU A 539 -45.26 17.36 4.87
CA LEU A 539 -46.10 16.65 5.82
C LEU A 539 -47.05 17.61 6.56
N THR A 540 -48.31 17.20 6.67
CA THR A 540 -49.36 17.88 7.43
C THR A 540 -49.66 17.13 8.73
N ASP A 541 -50.34 17.77 9.68
CA ASP A 541 -50.77 17.14 10.94
C ASP A 541 -51.61 15.87 10.72
N GLN A 542 -52.43 15.82 9.65
CA GLN A 542 -53.25 14.65 9.32
C GLN A 542 -52.41 13.44 8.89
N LEU A 543 -51.41 13.65 8.04
CA LEU A 543 -50.49 12.60 7.59
C LEU A 543 -49.62 12.11 8.75
N LEU A 544 -49.15 13.04 9.59
CA LEU A 544 -48.38 12.70 10.78
C LEU A 544 -49.20 11.89 11.80
N LEU A 545 -50.49 12.20 11.96
CA LEU A 545 -51.39 11.41 12.81
C LEU A 545 -51.50 9.97 12.32
N GLN A 546 -51.54 9.73 11.00
CA GLN A 546 -51.55 8.38 10.44
C GLN A 546 -50.25 7.61 10.76
N LEU A 547 -49.09 8.26 10.66
CA LEU A 547 -47.79 7.67 10.99
C LEU A 547 -47.57 7.45 12.49
N SER A 548 -48.20 8.28 13.33
CA SER A 548 -47.94 8.36 14.78
C SER A 548 -47.99 7.03 15.52
N THR A 549 -48.84 6.10 15.09
CA THR A 549 -48.99 4.80 15.75
C THR A 549 -47.75 3.92 15.63
N GLN A 550 -46.91 4.10 14.59
CA GLN A 550 -45.77 3.25 14.29
C GLN A 550 -44.40 3.92 14.49
N LEU A 551 -44.36 5.25 14.65
CA LEU A 551 -43.11 6.01 14.85
C LEU A 551 -42.36 5.65 16.15
N HIS A 552 -42.99 4.92 17.07
CA HIS A 552 -42.36 4.43 18.31
C HIS A 552 -41.16 3.49 18.07
N LYS A 553 -41.05 2.92 16.87
CA LYS A 553 -39.95 2.00 16.50
C LYS A 553 -38.72 2.71 15.91
N VAL A 554 -38.78 4.03 15.74
CA VAL A 554 -37.71 4.82 15.13
C VAL A 554 -36.79 5.39 16.22
N GLN A 555 -35.47 5.38 16.03
CA GLN A 555 -34.52 5.98 16.98
C GLN A 555 -34.26 7.46 16.68
N VAL A 556 -33.99 7.80 15.41
CA VAL A 556 -33.81 9.17 14.94
C VAL A 556 -34.92 9.51 13.95
N LEU A 557 -35.74 10.50 14.28
CA LEU A 557 -36.84 10.95 13.44
C LEU A 557 -36.63 12.41 13.03
N ASP A 558 -36.41 12.65 11.74
CA ASP A 558 -36.32 14.00 11.19
C ASP A 558 -37.64 14.40 10.54
N LEU A 559 -38.29 15.42 11.10
CA LEU A 559 -39.54 16.01 10.61
C LEU A 559 -39.34 17.49 10.26
N SER A 560 -38.11 17.94 10.08
CA SER A 560 -37.80 19.34 9.82
C SER A 560 -38.38 19.85 8.48
N HIS A 561 -38.63 21.15 8.39
CA HIS A 561 -39.09 21.80 7.16
C HIS A 561 -40.40 21.23 6.57
N ASN A 562 -41.39 20.93 7.43
CA ASN A 562 -42.72 20.47 7.03
C ASN A 562 -43.82 21.49 7.40
N HIS A 563 -45.08 21.12 7.21
CA HIS A 563 -46.26 21.94 7.51
C HIS A 563 -46.96 21.54 8.82
N ILE A 564 -46.20 21.00 9.78
CA ILE A 564 -46.72 20.56 11.09
C ILE A 564 -47.07 21.78 11.96
N THR A 565 -48.23 21.75 12.61
CA THR A 565 -48.72 22.84 13.48
C THR A 565 -48.75 22.42 14.94
N ASP A 566 -49.27 23.31 15.81
CA ASP A 566 -49.44 23.02 17.23
C ASP A 566 -50.37 21.81 17.50
N ALA A 567 -51.18 21.38 16.53
CA ALA A 567 -52.13 20.27 16.66
C ALA A 567 -51.45 18.91 16.90
N SER A 568 -50.32 18.64 16.24
CA SER A 568 -49.58 17.37 16.42
C SER A 568 -48.67 17.35 17.64
N THR A 569 -48.51 18.48 18.33
CA THR A 569 -47.48 18.62 19.37
C THR A 569 -47.73 17.71 20.58
N ALA A 570 -48.98 17.61 21.02
CA ALA A 570 -49.37 16.71 22.10
C ALA A 570 -49.11 15.24 21.76
N GLY A 571 -49.38 14.84 20.51
CA GLY A 571 -49.15 13.48 20.01
C GLY A 571 -47.66 13.12 19.96
N LEU A 572 -46.82 14.03 19.44
CA LEU A 572 -45.36 13.83 19.39
C LEU A 572 -44.73 13.76 20.80
N LEU A 573 -45.18 14.60 21.73
CA LEU A 573 -44.71 14.56 23.13
C LEU A 573 -45.10 13.24 23.81
N GLN A 574 -46.34 12.78 23.59
CA GLN A 574 -46.80 11.50 24.12
C GLN A 574 -45.97 10.35 23.53
N LEU A 575 -45.68 10.39 22.24
CA LEU A 575 -44.87 9.42 21.54
C LEU A 575 -43.44 9.34 22.12
N VAL A 576 -42.79 10.47 22.37
CA VAL A 576 -41.44 10.48 22.97
C VAL A 576 -41.44 10.12 24.46
N SER A 577 -42.50 10.44 25.19
CA SER A 577 -42.62 10.18 26.63
C SER A 577 -42.86 8.70 26.94
N ILE A 578 -43.61 8.00 26.08
CA ILE A 578 -43.95 6.58 26.25
C ILE A 578 -42.84 5.69 25.66
N ASN A 579 -42.12 6.14 24.64
CA ASN A 579 -41.19 5.30 23.89
C ASN A 579 -39.73 5.63 24.21
N ALA A 580 -39.10 4.74 24.98
CA ALA A 580 -37.68 4.86 25.35
C ALA A 580 -36.72 4.70 24.15
N SER A 581 -37.17 4.07 23.06
CA SER A 581 -36.43 3.79 21.82
C SER A 581 -36.07 5.03 21.02
N ILE A 582 -36.86 6.10 21.10
CA ILE A 582 -36.59 7.34 20.36
C ILE A 582 -35.45 8.08 21.04
N GLY A 583 -34.35 8.24 20.32
CA GLY A 583 -33.17 9.00 20.74
C GLY A 583 -33.29 10.48 20.42
N SER A 584 -33.75 10.84 19.22
CA SER A 584 -33.88 12.23 18.76
C SER A 584 -35.09 12.43 17.83
N VAL A 585 -35.77 13.57 17.98
CA VAL A 585 -36.81 14.06 17.07
C VAL A 585 -36.49 15.50 16.66
N ARG A 586 -36.20 15.72 15.38
CA ARG A 586 -35.91 17.06 14.83
C ARG A 586 -37.18 17.69 14.27
N LEU A 587 -37.52 18.88 14.75
CA LEU A 587 -38.76 19.60 14.35
C LEU A 587 -38.49 21.00 13.80
N SER A 588 -37.24 21.31 13.48
CA SER A 588 -36.84 22.64 13.00
C SER A 588 -37.65 23.10 11.78
N ASN A 589 -37.92 24.39 11.69
CA ASN A 589 -38.59 25.02 10.53
C ASN A 589 -39.99 24.45 10.17
N ASN A 590 -40.80 24.12 11.18
CA ASN A 590 -42.24 23.84 11.06
C ASN A 590 -43.12 25.04 11.48
N ASN A 591 -44.43 24.95 11.27
CA ASN A 591 -45.43 25.97 11.62
C ASN A 591 -45.89 25.91 13.09
N ILE A 592 -45.00 25.50 14.01
CA ILE A 592 -45.27 25.35 15.44
C ILE A 592 -45.03 26.70 16.13
N VAL A 593 -46.09 27.29 16.68
CA VAL A 593 -46.02 28.58 17.40
C VAL A 593 -45.63 28.34 18.86
N ASN A 594 -46.19 27.31 19.50
CA ASN A 594 -45.95 27.01 20.90
C ASN A 594 -44.79 26.02 21.09
N LYS A 595 -43.58 26.55 21.22
CA LYS A 595 -42.37 25.74 21.47
C LYS A 595 -42.13 25.41 22.95
N THR A 596 -42.96 25.90 23.87
CA THR A 596 -42.79 25.67 25.32
C THR A 596 -42.73 24.18 25.72
N PRO A 597 -43.49 23.26 25.10
CA PRO A 597 -43.49 21.85 25.52
C PRO A 597 -42.20 21.09 25.20
N TYR A 598 -41.41 21.57 24.24
CA TYR A 598 -40.21 20.88 23.75
C TYR A 598 -38.91 21.35 24.40
N LYS A 599 -38.90 22.58 24.94
CA LYS A 599 -37.69 23.25 25.47
C LYS A 599 -37.00 22.48 26.59
N ASP A 600 -37.76 21.72 27.38
CA ASP A 600 -37.24 21.00 28.54
C ASP A 600 -36.86 19.54 28.22
N ASN A 601 -37.16 19.06 27.01
CA ASN A 601 -36.91 17.68 26.60
C ASN A 601 -35.69 17.59 25.67
N ARG A 602 -34.59 17.02 26.18
CA ARG A 602 -33.31 16.86 25.47
C ARG A 602 -33.36 16.00 24.20
N LYS A 603 -34.47 15.29 23.97
CA LYS A 603 -34.68 14.48 22.77
C LYS A 603 -35.25 15.26 21.59
N PHE A 604 -35.72 16.49 21.78
CA PHE A 604 -36.22 17.33 20.69
C PHE A 604 -35.15 18.36 20.28
N GLU A 605 -34.90 18.43 18.97
CA GLU A 605 -33.93 19.35 18.34
C GLU A 605 -34.61 20.37 17.42
#